data_AF-A0A7X8QSQ6-F1
#
_entry.id   AF-A0A7X8QSQ6-F1
#
_cell.length_a   1.000
_cell.length_b   1.000
_cell.length_c   1.000
_cell.angle_alpha   90.00
_cell.angle_beta   90.00
_cell.angle_gamma   90.00
#
_symmetry.space_group_name_H-M   'P 1'
#
loop_
_entity.id
_entity.type
_entity.pdbx_description
1 polymer ?
#
loop_
_entity_poly.entity_id
_entity_poly.type
_entity_poly.pdbx_seq_one_letter_code
_entity_poly.pdbx_strand_id
1 'polypeptide(L)'
;MKVLEWQNPALVERNRAMAHVPWGVYESVEQALSGDRRASQYVRSLNGMWKFMLYANPEAAPDFAAAGFDVAEWHDMPVPSNWQLRCCGLQRQLIWKIRIIGSCRGLSVM
;
A
#
# COMPACT_ATOMS: atom_id res chain seq x y z
N MET A 1 1.79 -17.21 21.93
CA MET A 1 1.69 -15.79 21.52
C MET A 1 1.43 -15.74 20.03
N LYS A 2 0.37 -15.09 19.56
CA LYS A 2 0.06 -14.98 18.13
C LYS A 2 0.95 -13.88 17.53
N VAL A 3 1.86 -14.24 16.62
CA VAL A 3 2.68 -13.26 15.88
C VAL A 3 1.79 -12.59 14.84
N LEU A 4 1.86 -11.26 14.72
CA LEU A 4 1.11 -10.53 13.70
C LEU A 4 1.70 -10.82 12.31
N GLU A 5 0.85 -10.91 11.28
CA GLU A 5 1.26 -11.36 9.95
C GLU A 5 2.39 -10.50 9.36
N TRP A 6 2.32 -9.17 9.51
CA TRP A 6 3.37 -8.22 9.05
C TRP A 6 4.69 -8.25 9.83
N GLN A 7 4.78 -9.01 10.92
CA GLN A 7 6.00 -9.19 11.72
C GLN A 7 6.62 -10.57 11.44
N ASN A 8 5.97 -11.40 10.62
CA ASN A 8 6.44 -12.74 10.29
C ASN A 8 7.14 -12.72 8.91
N PRO A 9 8.48 -12.77 8.83
CA PRO A 9 9.19 -12.73 7.56
C PRO A 9 8.97 -13.97 6.70
N ALA A 10 8.49 -15.08 7.26
CA ALA A 10 8.16 -16.28 6.51
C ALA A 10 6.80 -16.17 5.78
N LEU A 11 5.95 -15.20 6.17
CA LEU A 11 4.65 -14.96 5.56
C LEU A 11 4.71 -13.75 4.63
N VAL A 12 4.94 -14.01 3.35
CA VAL A 12 5.07 -12.96 2.32
C VAL A 12 3.78 -12.65 1.57
N GLU A 13 2.79 -13.56 1.63
CA GLU A 13 1.50 -13.43 0.95
C GLU A 13 0.43 -14.28 1.62
N ARG A 14 -0.84 -13.95 1.34
CA ARG A 14 -2.00 -14.76 1.70
C ARG A 14 -3.04 -14.65 0.59
N ASN A 15 -3.51 -15.78 0.08
CA ASN A 15 -4.57 -15.86 -0.95
C ASN A 15 -4.29 -15.04 -2.23
N ARG A 16 -3.02 -14.77 -2.55
CA ARG A 16 -2.64 -14.11 -3.80
C ARG A 16 -2.68 -15.13 -4.94
N ALA A 17 -3.17 -14.74 -6.11
CA ALA A 17 -3.05 -15.56 -7.32
C ALA A 17 -1.57 -15.75 -7.68
N MET A 18 -1.24 -16.89 -8.31
CA MET A 18 0.12 -17.16 -8.76
C MET A 18 0.62 -16.09 -9.73
N ALA A 19 1.92 -15.77 -9.65
CA ALA A 19 2.55 -14.87 -10.62
C ALA A 19 2.43 -15.43 -12.04
N HIS A 20 2.00 -14.60 -12.98
CA HIS A 20 1.87 -14.95 -14.39
C HIS A 20 2.14 -13.71 -15.26
N VAL A 21 2.32 -13.94 -16.56
CA VAL A 21 2.48 -12.85 -17.53
C VAL A 21 1.21 -11.98 -17.57
N PRO A 22 1.32 -10.66 -17.77
CA PRO A 22 0.14 -9.80 -17.81
C PRO A 22 -0.89 -10.20 -18.88
N TRP A 23 -2.04 -10.72 -18.45
CA TRP A 23 -3.14 -11.09 -19.34
C TRP A 23 -3.94 -9.86 -19.78
N GLY A 24 -4.58 -9.96 -20.94
CA GLY A 24 -5.59 -9.01 -21.40
C GLY A 24 -6.79 -9.81 -21.88
N VAL A 25 -7.97 -9.44 -21.41
CA VAL A 25 -9.23 -9.91 -21.99
C VAL A 25 -9.61 -8.84 -23.01
N TYR A 26 -10.00 -9.25 -24.21
CA TYR A 26 -10.37 -8.36 -25.30
C TYR A 26 -11.58 -8.91 -26.04
N GLU A 27 -12.31 -8.04 -26.71
CA GLU A 27 -13.53 -8.37 -27.42
C GLU A 27 -13.22 -8.88 -28.83
N SER A 28 -12.10 -8.43 -29.41
CA SER A 28 -11.68 -8.77 -30.77
C SER A 28 -10.17 -8.97 -30.90
N VAL A 29 -9.76 -9.58 -32.01
CA VAL A 29 -8.34 -9.80 -32.33
C VAL A 29 -7.63 -8.48 -32.56
N GLU A 30 -8.29 -7.50 -33.19
CA GLU A 30 -7.73 -6.18 -33.47
C GLU A 30 -7.41 -5.43 -32.17
N GLN A 31 -8.30 -5.50 -31.18
CA GLN A 31 -8.02 -4.96 -29.85
C GLN A 31 -6.86 -5.68 -29.18
N ALA A 32 -6.80 -7.02 -29.27
CA ALA A 32 -5.69 -7.78 -28.71
C ALA A 32 -4.34 -7.41 -29.35
N LEU A 33 -4.33 -7.13 -30.66
CA LEU A 33 -3.15 -6.67 -31.40
C LEU A 33 -2.72 -5.25 -31.02
N SER A 34 -3.66 -4.38 -30.62
CA SER A 34 -3.32 -3.04 -30.13
C SER A 34 -2.52 -3.07 -28.82
N GLY A 35 -2.69 -4.14 -28.02
CA GLY A 35 -2.05 -4.31 -26.72
C GLY A 35 -2.55 -3.38 -25.61
N ASP A 36 -3.52 -2.49 -25.89
CA ASP A 36 -4.08 -1.59 -24.89
C ASP A 36 -5.21 -2.26 -24.09
N ARG A 37 -4.88 -2.80 -22.92
CA ARG A 37 -5.85 -3.41 -21.99
C ARG A 37 -6.96 -2.46 -21.55
N ARG A 38 -6.73 -1.15 -21.55
CA ARG A 38 -7.73 -0.16 -21.10
C ARG A 38 -8.85 0.02 -22.12
N ALA A 39 -8.64 -0.41 -23.35
CA ALA A 39 -9.66 -0.40 -24.39
C ALA A 39 -10.71 -1.49 -24.20
N SER A 40 -10.43 -2.54 -23.42
CA SER A 40 -11.40 -3.62 -23.18
C SER A 40 -12.47 -3.23 -22.16
N GLN A 41 -13.72 -3.56 -22.47
CA GLN A 41 -14.85 -3.41 -21.55
C GLN A 41 -14.73 -4.26 -20.27
N TYR A 42 -13.93 -5.32 -20.30
CA TYR A 42 -13.71 -6.21 -19.15
C TYR A 42 -12.69 -5.64 -18.16
N VAL A 43 -12.09 -4.50 -18.47
CA VAL A 43 -11.11 -3.81 -17.62
C VAL A 43 -11.70 -2.50 -17.13
N ARG A 44 -11.75 -2.33 -15.81
CA ARG A 44 -12.20 -1.10 -15.18
C ARG A 44 -11.08 -0.50 -14.33
N SER A 45 -10.72 0.75 -14.63
CA SER A 45 -9.83 1.53 -13.76
C SER A 45 -10.55 1.88 -12.47
N LEU A 46 -9.86 1.71 -11.34
CA LEU A 46 -10.29 2.21 -10.03
C LEU A 46 -9.49 3.44 -9.59
N ASN A 47 -8.67 4.00 -10.49
CA ASN A 47 -7.99 5.27 -10.25
C ASN A 47 -9.04 6.39 -10.13
N GLY A 48 -8.85 7.28 -9.18
CA GLY A 48 -9.83 8.31 -8.86
C GLY A 48 -9.65 8.83 -7.44
N MET A 49 -10.68 9.47 -6.90
CA MET A 49 -10.69 9.96 -5.52
C MET A 49 -11.16 8.85 -4.58
N TRP A 50 -10.41 8.64 -3.50
CA TRP A 50 -10.67 7.67 -2.47
C TRP A 50 -10.73 8.35 -1.10
N LYS A 51 -11.60 7.87 -0.22
CA LYS A 51 -11.57 8.27 1.19
C LYS A 51 -10.34 7.69 1.87
N PHE A 52 -9.59 8.55 2.55
CA PHE A 52 -8.32 8.22 3.16
C PHE A 52 -8.16 8.88 4.53
N MET A 53 -7.67 8.12 5.50
CA MET A 53 -7.35 8.58 6.85
C MET A 53 -6.03 7.96 7.31
N LEU A 54 -5.15 8.77 7.89
CA LEU A 54 -3.85 8.32 8.39
C LEU A 54 -3.87 8.24 9.92
N TYR A 55 -3.42 7.09 10.45
CA TYR A 55 -3.29 6.85 11.88
C TYR A 55 -1.82 6.69 12.27
N ALA A 56 -1.46 7.09 13.50
CA ALA A 56 -0.07 7.03 13.97
C ALA A 56 0.44 5.60 14.20
N ASN A 57 -0.47 4.68 14.49
CA ASN A 57 -0.21 3.26 14.63
C ASN A 57 -1.46 2.47 14.23
N PRO A 58 -1.35 1.15 14.03
CA PRO A 58 -2.46 0.35 13.53
C PRO A 58 -3.56 0.06 14.56
N GLU A 59 -3.22 0.04 15.85
CA GLU A 59 -4.19 -0.17 16.93
C GLU A 59 -5.15 1.02 17.08
N ALA A 60 -4.74 2.20 16.59
CA ALA A 60 -5.58 3.40 16.55
C ALA A 60 -6.60 3.40 15.39
N ALA A 61 -6.48 2.49 14.42
CA ALA A 61 -7.43 2.41 13.32
C ALA A 61 -8.72 1.71 13.79
N PRO A 62 -9.91 2.27 13.52
CA PRO A 62 -11.18 1.60 13.82
C PRO A 62 -11.40 0.40 12.89
N ASP A 63 -12.36 -0.45 13.21
CA ASP A 63 -12.81 -1.52 12.29
C ASP A 63 -13.63 -0.92 11.14
N PHE A 64 -12.94 -0.33 10.16
CA PHE A 64 -13.52 0.38 9.03
C PHE A 64 -13.96 -0.54 7.87
N ALA A 65 -13.69 -1.84 7.96
CA ALA A 65 -13.97 -2.79 6.87
C ALA A 65 -15.45 -3.20 6.81
N ALA A 66 -16.22 -2.93 7.86
CA ALA A 66 -17.64 -3.20 7.91
C ALA A 66 -18.42 -2.39 6.86
N ALA A 67 -19.41 -3.02 6.23
CA ALA A 67 -20.30 -2.33 5.31
C ALA A 67 -21.07 -1.22 6.06
N GLY A 68 -21.05 0.00 5.52
CA GLY A 68 -21.74 1.15 6.12
C GLY A 68 -20.96 1.88 7.21
N PHE A 69 -19.66 1.60 7.40
CA PHE A 69 -18.81 2.43 8.25
C PHE A 69 -18.82 3.88 7.75
N ASP A 70 -19.06 4.82 8.67
CA ASP A 70 -19.11 6.23 8.34
C ASP A 70 -17.70 6.80 8.12
N VAL A 71 -17.48 7.33 6.91
CA VAL A 71 -16.21 7.92 6.46
C VAL A 71 -16.36 9.41 6.16
N ALA A 72 -17.39 10.07 6.67
CA ALA A 72 -17.66 11.49 6.43
C ALA A 72 -16.46 12.40 6.79
N GLU A 73 -15.78 12.08 7.88
CA GLU A 73 -14.61 12.84 8.38
C GLU A 73 -13.31 12.53 7.62
N TRP A 74 -13.31 11.58 6.68
CA TRP A 74 -12.10 11.18 5.96
C TRP A 74 -11.81 12.11 4.78
N HIS A 75 -10.53 12.30 4.48
CA HIS A 75 -10.09 13.16 3.39
C HIS A 75 -10.21 12.46 2.03
N ASP A 76 -10.43 13.24 0.98
CA ASP A 76 -10.37 12.74 -0.39
C ASP A 76 -8.94 12.76 -0.92
N MET A 77 -8.43 11.59 -1.33
CA MET A 77 -7.09 11.41 -1.88
C MET A 77 -7.15 10.81 -3.29
N PRO A 78 -6.45 11.38 -4.28
CA PRO A 78 -6.36 10.75 -5.59
C PRO A 78 -5.42 9.56 -5.56
N VAL A 79 -5.83 8.47 -6.22
CA VAL A 79 -5.05 7.24 -6.37
C VAL A 79 -4.82 7.00 -7.87
N PRO A 80 -3.57 6.72 -8.30
CA PRO A 80 -2.37 6.52 -7.48
C PRO A 80 -1.72 7.84 -7.00
N SER A 81 -1.25 7.87 -5.74
CA SER A 81 -0.45 8.97 -5.20
C SER A 81 0.35 8.52 -3.98
N ASN A 82 1.42 9.24 -3.65
CA ASN A 82 2.14 9.08 -2.38
C ASN A 82 1.51 10.02 -1.34
N TRP A 83 0.98 9.46 -0.24
CA TRP A 83 0.31 10.27 0.80
C TRP A 83 1.20 11.39 1.36
N GLN A 84 2.52 11.19 1.36
CA GLN A 84 3.51 12.13 1.87
C GLN A 84 3.46 13.46 1.14
N LEU A 85 3.22 13.43 -0.18
CA LEU A 85 3.16 14.61 -1.02
C LEU A 85 1.80 15.33 -0.95
N ARG A 86 0.80 14.71 -0.31
CA ARG A 86 -0.60 15.16 -0.31
C ARG A 86 -1.05 15.71 1.04
N CYS A 87 -0.74 15.01 2.13
CA CYS A 87 -1.21 15.37 3.47
C CYS A 87 -0.14 16.06 4.32
N CYS A 88 1.11 16.14 3.87
CA CYS A 88 2.19 16.59 4.74
C CYS A 88 3.14 17.57 4.06
N GLY A 89 3.06 18.84 4.45
CA GLY A 89 4.11 19.83 4.24
C GLY A 89 5.38 19.58 5.10
N LEU A 90 5.67 18.35 5.53
CA LEU A 90 6.96 18.00 6.12
C LEU A 90 7.91 17.47 5.04
N GLN A 91 8.62 18.40 4.39
CA GLN A 91 10.04 18.19 4.18
C GLN A 91 10.72 18.19 5.56
N ARG A 92 10.73 17.05 6.24
CA ARG A 92 11.79 16.74 7.19
C ARG A 92 12.34 15.38 6.82
N GLN A 93 13.50 15.45 6.16
CA GLN A 93 14.60 14.48 6.22
C GLN A 93 14.45 13.51 7.40
N LEU A 94 13.79 12.38 7.18
CA LEU A 94 13.90 11.22 8.05
C LEU A 94 14.38 10.10 7.14
N ILE A 95 15.67 10.16 6.86
CA ILE A 95 16.46 8.96 6.57
C ILE A 95 16.08 7.95 7.65
N TRP A 96 15.58 6.80 7.21
CA TRP A 96 15.34 5.62 8.01
C TRP A 96 16.57 5.32 8.88
N LYS A 97 16.61 5.86 10.10
CA LYS A 97 17.60 5.45 11.09
C LYS A 97 17.09 4.14 11.67
N ILE A 98 17.33 3.06 10.93
CA ILE A 98 17.31 1.70 11.48
C ILE A 98 18.36 1.69 12.59
N ARG A 99 17.92 1.90 13.83
CA ARG A 99 18.75 1.67 15.01
C ARG A 99 18.55 0.23 15.42
N ILE A 100 19.29 -0.69 14.77
CA ILE A 100 19.51 -2.02 15.34
C ILE A 100 20.27 -1.80 16.64
N ILE A 101 19.67 -2.22 17.75
CA ILE A 101 20.29 -2.22 19.06
C ILE A 101 21.38 -3.29 19.03
N GLY A 102 22.62 -2.86 18.77
CA GLY A 102 23.83 -3.64 18.99
C GLY A 102 24.58 -3.06 20.18
N SER A 103 24.46 -3.70 21.34
CA SER A 103 25.33 -3.47 22.49
C SER A 103 26.75 -3.93 22.13
N CYS A 104 27.69 -3.01 21.99
CA CYS A 104 29.10 -3.32 22.18
C CYS A 104 29.63 -2.44 23.32
N ARG A 105 29.82 -3.07 24.48
CA ARG A 105 30.62 -2.55 25.57
C ARG A 105 32.06 -2.37 25.10
N GLY A 106 32.66 -1.26 25.49
CA GLY A 106 34.07 -1.17 25.86
C GLY A 106 35.09 -1.31 24.74
N LEU A 107 35.72 -0.19 24.38
CA LEU A 107 37.17 -0.08 24.40
C LEU A 107 37.56 1.41 24.40
N SER A 108 37.99 1.86 25.58
CA SER A 108 38.94 2.97 25.75
C SER A 108 40.27 2.52 25.14
N VAL A 109 40.93 3.36 24.35
CA VAL A 109 42.33 3.83 24.53
C VAL A 109 42.54 5.02 23.56
N MET A 110 43.12 6.10 24.13
CA MET A 110 43.83 7.26 23.55
C MET A 110 43.62 7.64 22.07
#